data_AF-A0A9P0FYV1-F1
#
_entry.id   AF-A0A9P0FYV1-F1
#
_cell.length_a   1.000
_cell.length_b   1.000
_cell.length_c   1.000
_cell.angle_alpha   90.00
_cell.angle_beta   90.00
_cell.angle_gamma   90.00
#
_symmetry.space_group_name_H-M   'P 1'
#
loop_
_entity.id
_entity.type
_entity.pdbx_description
1 polymer ?
#
loop_
_entity_poly.entity_id
_entity_poly.type
_entity_poly.pdbx_seq_one_letter_code
_entity_poly.pdbx_strand_id
1 'polypeptide(L)'
;MWLAVVHLLVVTEALALNISNVISPFSDVLQVRYPGRKSHVRRQRAIPASVPFPCQEAVSWGRSPERPTSVHKLRPGDIDVVAAIGDSLVAGSGALEEFALGAFVEYRGVSWCAGGDASWREYLTLPNILKEFNPNLRGYSTGTGEWLTRNAQFNVAFPVASDEDALKQARIVVARMRSSPDIDMERDWKMLTVFIGANDLCSASCLNPVSWSPAAHAKKLAKALDYLHKHLPRTIVNLVPVLDVSVSIRVLRPMMCRLMHSLFCTCFHHQGGNELYDLVRMARLYQKAEVALVESGRYDTREDFTVLVQPFMRLFNAPLPPTRPLPLVIHQSYITHDCFHFSQKGHALAANLLWNNLLEPVGNKSDNVPPVLLRSFRCPTVQAPYLFTARNSRQYLRTGKQDGADDVYLENTPQQI
;
A
#
# COMPACT_ATOMS: atom_id res chain seq x y z
N MET A 1 -16.43 12.06 28.77
CA MET A 1 -15.18 11.31 28.51
C MET A 1 -14.13 12.13 27.75
N TRP A 2 -14.51 12.95 26.77
CA TRP A 2 -13.60 13.88 26.07
C TRP A 2 -13.03 15.02 26.93
N LEU A 3 -13.76 15.50 27.95
CA LEU A 3 -13.26 16.49 28.90
C LEU A 3 -12.14 15.95 29.83
N ALA A 4 -12.11 14.64 30.10
CA ALA A 4 -11.08 14.05 30.94
C ALA A 4 -9.73 13.90 30.20
N VAL A 5 -9.78 13.68 28.88
CA VAL A 5 -8.57 13.57 28.04
C VAL A 5 -8.00 14.96 27.73
N VAL A 6 -8.85 15.96 27.51
CA VAL A 6 -8.42 17.36 27.32
C VAL A 6 -7.86 17.95 28.63
N HIS A 7 -8.46 17.66 29.79
CA HIS A 7 -7.87 18.08 31.07
C HIS A 7 -6.53 17.39 31.36
N LEU A 8 -6.35 16.13 30.96
CA LEU A 8 -5.07 15.45 31.11
C LEU A 8 -3.99 16.10 30.21
N LEU A 9 -4.35 16.48 28.98
CA LEU A 9 -3.44 17.13 28.02
C LEU A 9 -3.06 18.57 28.43
N VAL A 10 -4.01 19.36 28.93
CA VAL A 10 -3.75 20.75 29.38
C VAL A 10 -2.96 20.78 30.70
N VAL A 11 -3.20 19.83 31.62
CA VAL A 11 -2.41 19.70 32.84
C VAL A 11 -0.98 19.20 32.52
N THR A 12 -0.79 18.38 31.49
CA THR A 12 0.55 17.98 31.04
C THR A 12 1.35 19.10 30.37
N GLU A 13 0.71 20.02 29.63
CA GLU A 13 1.41 21.17 29.04
C GLU A 13 1.81 22.23 30.09
N ALA A 14 0.97 22.48 31.09
CA ALA A 14 1.28 23.42 32.18
C ALA A 14 2.38 22.91 33.12
N LEU A 15 2.52 21.59 33.28
CA LEU A 15 3.64 20.96 34.00
C LEU A 15 4.92 20.88 33.14
N ALA A 16 4.81 20.70 31.83
CA ALA A 16 5.97 20.62 30.93
C ALA A 16 6.73 21.96 30.81
N LEU A 17 6.04 23.09 30.93
CA LEU A 17 6.66 24.43 30.84
C LEU A 17 7.43 24.86 32.10
N ASN A 18 7.31 24.14 33.22
CA ASN A 18 7.98 24.50 34.47
C ASN A 18 9.00 23.45 34.96
N ILE A 19 9.24 22.39 34.18
CA ILE A 19 10.17 21.28 34.52
C ILE A 19 11.48 21.36 33.72
N SER A 20 11.60 22.31 32.79
CA SER A 20 12.76 22.45 31.88
C SER A 20 14.10 22.73 32.58
N ASN A 21 14.13 23.01 33.88
CA ASN A 21 15.35 23.33 34.63
C ASN A 21 15.74 22.35 35.76
N VAL A 22 15.06 21.20 35.94
CA VAL A 22 15.33 20.34 37.12
C VAL A 22 15.53 18.84 36.84
N ILE A 23 15.31 18.31 35.63
CA ILE A 23 15.42 16.85 35.40
C ILE A 23 16.58 16.49 34.45
N SER A 24 17.78 16.50 35.01
CA SER A 24 18.93 15.73 34.53
C SER A 24 19.49 15.03 35.78
N PRO A 25 18.90 13.91 36.25
CA PRO A 25 19.06 12.60 35.60
C PRO A 25 17.90 11.60 35.90
N PHE A 26 16.88 11.46 35.04
CA PHE A 26 15.83 10.43 35.24
C PHE A 26 15.37 9.73 33.94
N SER A 27 16.12 9.84 32.84
CA SER A 27 15.79 9.19 31.57
C SER A 27 15.96 7.66 31.56
N ASP A 28 16.50 7.05 32.62
CA ASP A 28 16.87 5.64 32.62
C ASP A 28 15.87 4.68 33.31
N VAL A 29 14.73 5.17 33.82
CA VAL A 29 13.86 4.35 34.70
C VAL A 29 12.55 3.83 34.06
N LEU A 30 12.22 4.20 32.81
CA LEU A 30 11.03 3.67 32.12
C LEU A 30 11.31 3.22 30.68
N GLN A 31 12.36 2.42 30.47
CA GLN A 31 12.37 1.52 29.32
C GLN A 31 11.38 0.38 29.58
N VAL A 32 10.24 0.40 28.90
CA VAL A 32 9.34 -0.77 28.82
C VAL A 32 10.10 -1.88 28.09
N ARG A 33 10.84 -2.71 28.85
CA ARG A 33 11.50 -3.91 28.34
C ARG A 33 10.47 -5.01 28.23
N TYR A 34 9.95 -5.21 27.02
CA TYR A 34 9.18 -6.39 26.71
C TYR A 34 10.10 -7.63 26.69
N PRO A 35 9.68 -8.79 27.23
CA PRO A 35 10.47 -10.01 27.18
C PRO A 35 10.69 -10.40 25.71
N GLY A 36 11.95 -10.57 25.29
CA GLY A 36 12.29 -10.83 23.89
C GLY A 36 11.66 -12.12 23.35
N ARG A 37 10.54 -12.00 22.64
CA ARG A 37 10.00 -13.10 21.81
C ARG A 37 10.76 -13.08 20.48
N LYS A 38 11.72 -13.99 20.31
CA LYS A 38 12.38 -14.24 19.02
C LYS A 38 11.50 -15.12 18.12
N SER A 39 10.27 -14.70 17.83
CA SER A 39 9.42 -15.44 16.88
C SER A 39 9.48 -14.80 15.51
N HIS A 40 10.43 -15.24 14.67
CA HIS A 40 10.53 -14.79 13.28
C HIS A 40 9.37 -15.24 12.38
N VAL A 41 8.28 -15.79 12.93
CA VAL A 41 7.14 -16.32 12.17
C VAL A 41 6.36 -15.22 11.44
N ARG A 42 6.38 -14.00 11.99
CA ARG A 42 5.76 -12.79 11.44
C ARG A 42 6.65 -12.02 10.46
N ARG A 43 7.86 -12.52 10.23
CA ARG A 43 8.79 -12.01 9.23
C ARG A 43 8.84 -12.98 8.06
N GLN A 44 9.06 -12.46 6.86
CA GLN A 44 9.42 -13.29 5.73
C GLN A 44 10.74 -14.01 6.06
N ARG A 45 10.90 -15.23 5.55
CA ARG A 45 12.18 -15.93 5.67
C ARG A 45 13.16 -15.30 4.69
N ALA A 46 14.35 -14.95 5.18
CA ALA A 46 15.40 -14.42 4.32
C ALA A 46 15.72 -15.41 3.20
N ILE A 47 15.84 -14.90 1.98
CA ILE A 47 16.15 -15.70 0.79
C ILE A 47 17.66 -15.66 0.56
N PRO A 48 18.38 -16.80 0.51
CA PRO A 48 19.82 -16.81 0.33
C PRO A 48 20.29 -16.08 -0.93
N ALA A 49 21.47 -15.47 -0.88
CA ALA A 49 22.07 -14.78 -2.03
C ALA A 49 22.29 -15.69 -3.25
N SER A 50 22.41 -17.01 -3.03
CA SER A 50 22.53 -18.02 -4.10
C SER A 50 21.25 -18.23 -4.91
N VAL A 51 20.08 -17.81 -4.40
CA VAL A 51 18.82 -17.91 -5.12
C VAL A 51 18.71 -16.70 -6.06
N PRO A 52 18.67 -16.88 -7.40
CA PRO A 52 18.53 -15.76 -8.32
C PRO A 52 17.19 -15.03 -8.12
N PHE A 53 17.12 -13.77 -8.55
CA PHE A 53 15.86 -13.05 -8.59
C PHE A 53 14.87 -13.78 -9.52
N PRO A 54 13.57 -13.94 -9.15
CA PRO A 54 12.63 -14.73 -9.96
C PRO A 54 12.52 -14.29 -11.42
N CYS A 55 12.74 -13.00 -11.71
CA CYS A 55 12.72 -12.44 -13.06
C CYS A 55 14.12 -12.09 -13.59
N GLN A 56 15.15 -12.84 -13.20
CA GLN A 56 16.54 -12.59 -13.58
C GLN A 56 16.72 -12.37 -15.09
N GLU A 57 16.00 -13.15 -15.92
CA GLU A 57 16.06 -13.06 -17.38
C GLU A 57 15.50 -11.74 -17.93
N ALA A 58 14.59 -11.09 -17.20
CA ALA A 58 14.00 -9.81 -17.59
C ALA A 58 14.81 -8.60 -17.11
N VAL A 59 15.79 -8.79 -16.23
CA VAL A 59 16.55 -7.66 -15.64
C VAL A 59 17.35 -6.91 -16.71
N SER A 60 17.95 -7.61 -17.67
CA SER A 60 18.82 -7.00 -18.70
C SER A 60 18.07 -6.07 -19.67
N TRP A 61 16.77 -6.28 -19.86
CA TRP A 61 15.93 -5.51 -20.80
C TRP A 61 14.71 -4.86 -20.14
N GLY A 62 14.55 -5.04 -18.83
CA GLY A 62 13.40 -4.54 -18.06
C GLY A 62 13.41 -3.03 -17.85
N ARG A 63 14.47 -2.33 -18.24
CA ARG A 63 14.51 -0.87 -18.41
C ARG A 63 14.62 -0.56 -19.91
N SER A 64 13.86 0.43 -20.38
CA SER A 64 13.92 0.85 -21.78
C SER A 64 15.25 1.56 -22.08
N PRO A 65 15.86 1.37 -23.26
CA PRO A 65 17.08 2.08 -23.65
C PRO A 65 16.90 3.61 -23.65
N GLU A 66 15.73 4.05 -24.11
CA GLU A 66 15.29 5.44 -24.04
C GLU A 66 14.10 5.57 -23.10
N ARG A 67 14.06 6.69 -22.36
CA ARG A 67 12.97 6.92 -21.42
C ARG A 67 11.65 7.09 -22.20
N PRO A 68 10.63 6.24 -21.96
CA PRO A 68 9.38 6.31 -22.72
C PRO A 68 8.64 7.61 -22.45
N THR A 69 7.79 8.01 -23.40
CA THR A 69 6.90 9.18 -23.29
C THR A 69 5.46 8.78 -22.97
N SER A 70 5.07 7.54 -23.25
CA SER A 70 3.74 7.01 -22.99
C SER A 70 3.75 6.05 -21.80
N VAL A 71 2.77 6.21 -20.90
CA VAL A 71 2.53 5.38 -19.73
C VAL A 71 2.21 3.93 -20.12
N HIS A 72 1.76 3.72 -21.36
CA HIS A 72 1.40 2.42 -21.91
C HIS A 72 2.61 1.59 -22.37
N LYS A 73 3.81 2.20 -22.39
CA LYS A 73 5.09 1.58 -22.79
C LYS A 73 6.12 1.57 -21.66
N LEU A 74 5.68 1.62 -20.40
CA LEU A 74 6.58 1.55 -19.25
C LEU A 74 6.98 0.10 -18.97
N ARG A 75 8.29 -0.19 -19.03
CA ARG A 75 8.86 -1.40 -18.45
C ARG A 75 9.12 -1.17 -16.95
N PRO A 76 9.27 -2.22 -16.11
CA PRO A 76 9.47 -2.03 -14.67
C PRO A 76 10.64 -1.10 -14.28
N GLY A 77 11.75 -1.18 -15.02
CA GLY A 77 12.95 -0.36 -14.79
C GLY A 77 12.83 1.09 -15.26
N ASP A 78 11.75 1.44 -15.96
CA ASP A 78 11.48 2.83 -16.35
C ASP A 78 10.94 3.68 -15.20
N ILE A 79 10.45 3.04 -14.13
CA ILE A 79 9.99 3.74 -12.92
C ILE A 79 11.20 4.32 -12.19
N ASP A 80 11.26 5.65 -12.10
CA ASP A 80 12.36 6.37 -11.45
C ASP A 80 12.05 6.68 -9.97
N VAL A 81 10.77 6.85 -9.63
CA VAL A 81 10.33 7.29 -8.30
C VAL A 81 9.10 6.51 -7.84
N VAL A 82 9.13 6.00 -6.62
CA VAL A 82 7.93 5.50 -5.93
C VAL A 82 7.39 6.49 -4.92
N ALA A 83 6.08 6.49 -4.73
CA ALA A 83 5.40 7.27 -3.72
C ALA A 83 4.15 6.57 -3.21
N ALA A 84 3.66 6.94 -2.03
CA ALA A 84 2.43 6.38 -1.51
C ALA A 84 1.65 7.36 -0.64
N ILE A 85 0.32 7.29 -0.76
CA ILE A 85 -0.65 7.93 0.13
C ILE A 85 -1.58 6.85 0.70
N GLY A 86 -2.01 7.03 1.95
CA GLY A 86 -2.85 6.05 2.62
C GLY A 86 -2.91 6.23 4.13
N ASP A 87 -3.19 5.14 4.82
CA ASP A 87 -3.33 5.07 6.27
C ASP A 87 -2.19 4.26 6.93
N SER A 88 -2.45 3.72 8.13
CA SER A 88 -1.49 2.94 8.91
C SER A 88 -0.97 1.69 8.19
N LEU A 89 -1.78 1.09 7.30
CA LEU A 89 -1.38 -0.08 6.51
C LEU A 89 -0.30 0.28 5.47
N VAL A 90 -0.29 1.52 4.99
CA VAL A 90 0.76 2.05 4.09
C VAL A 90 1.95 2.60 4.88
N ALA A 91 1.73 3.13 6.08
CA ALA A 91 2.80 3.60 6.97
C ALA A 91 3.67 2.46 7.55
N GLY A 92 3.20 1.21 7.49
CA GLY A 92 3.94 0.07 8.07
C GLY A 92 3.80 -0.01 9.59
N SER A 93 2.67 0.43 10.13
CA SER A 93 2.36 0.41 11.56
C SER A 93 2.52 -0.99 12.15
N GLY A 94 3.42 -1.12 13.14
CA GLY A 94 3.69 -2.37 13.86
C GLY A 94 4.31 -3.50 13.04
N ALA A 95 4.77 -3.26 11.81
CA ALA A 95 5.17 -4.34 10.89
C ALA A 95 6.27 -5.27 11.46
N LEU A 96 7.21 -4.75 12.24
CA LEU A 96 8.31 -5.53 12.84
C LEU A 96 8.14 -5.78 14.34
N GLU A 97 6.97 -5.44 14.91
CA GLU A 97 6.70 -5.52 16.33
C GLU A 97 6.21 -6.89 16.77
N GLU A 98 6.65 -7.29 17.97
CA GLU A 98 6.28 -8.56 18.60
C GLU A 98 5.21 -8.36 19.69
N PHE A 99 4.70 -7.13 19.83
CA PHE A 99 3.70 -6.73 20.83
C PHE A 99 2.66 -5.80 20.21
N ALA A 100 1.42 -5.86 20.71
CA ALA A 100 0.32 -5.11 20.13
C ALA A 100 0.40 -3.59 20.37
N LEU A 101 1.03 -3.16 21.48
CA LEU A 101 1.31 -1.74 21.73
C LEU A 101 2.34 -1.15 20.74
N GLY A 102 3.09 -1.99 20.05
CA GLY A 102 3.98 -1.58 18.95
C GLY A 102 3.24 -1.10 17.69
N ALA A 103 1.91 -1.22 17.63
CA ALA A 103 1.11 -0.76 16.49
C ALA A 103 1.31 0.72 16.15
N PHE A 104 1.70 1.55 17.12
CA PHE A 104 1.96 2.98 16.90
C PHE A 104 3.33 3.26 16.26
N VAL A 105 4.21 2.25 16.17
CA VAL A 105 5.54 2.40 15.56
C VAL A 105 5.44 2.21 14.05
N GLU A 106 5.83 3.23 13.29
CA GLU A 106 5.70 3.28 11.83
C GLU A 106 6.97 2.75 11.13
N TYR A 107 6.99 1.47 10.75
CA TYR A 107 8.11 0.84 10.02
C TYR A 107 8.00 1.07 8.52
N ARG A 108 8.09 2.34 8.11
CA ARG A 108 7.95 2.75 6.71
C ARG A 108 8.95 2.06 5.79
N GLY A 109 10.13 1.73 6.28
CA GLY A 109 11.17 1.02 5.55
C GLY A 109 10.79 -0.37 5.04
N VAL A 110 9.79 -1.02 5.65
CA VAL A 110 9.27 -2.33 5.21
C VAL A 110 7.83 -2.25 4.67
N SER A 111 7.33 -1.04 4.40
CA SER A 111 6.01 -0.85 3.78
C SER A 111 5.93 -1.56 2.44
N TRP A 112 4.79 -2.19 2.16
CA TRP A 112 4.64 -3.14 1.05
C TRP A 112 4.73 -2.46 -0.32
N CYS A 113 4.29 -1.20 -0.42
CA CYS A 113 4.32 -0.43 -1.66
C CYS A 113 5.38 0.68 -1.69
N ALA A 114 6.01 1.00 -0.55
CA ALA A 114 6.88 2.18 -0.43
C ALA A 114 8.15 2.00 0.40
N GLY A 115 8.35 0.86 1.07
CA GLY A 115 9.56 0.60 1.86
C GLY A 115 10.72 0.10 1.00
N GLY A 116 11.94 0.57 1.29
CA GLY A 116 13.16 0.19 0.56
C GLY A 116 14.29 -0.33 1.44
N ASP A 117 14.02 -0.73 2.68
CA ASP A 117 15.03 -1.33 3.56
C ASP A 117 15.56 -2.64 2.97
N ALA A 118 16.87 -2.85 3.08
CA ALA A 118 17.57 -4.05 2.58
C ALA A 118 17.22 -4.37 1.11
N SER A 119 16.94 -5.65 0.80
CA SER A 119 16.56 -6.13 -0.53
C SER A 119 15.27 -6.96 -0.48
N TRP A 120 14.81 -7.42 -1.65
CA TRP A 120 13.64 -8.31 -1.73
C TRP A 120 13.84 -9.63 -0.97
N ARG A 121 15.10 -9.98 -0.68
CA ARG A 121 15.50 -11.19 0.03
C ARG A 121 15.12 -11.16 1.50
N GLU A 122 15.32 -10.03 2.16
CA GLU A 122 14.97 -9.81 3.56
C GLU A 122 13.55 -9.24 3.68
N TYR A 123 13.24 -8.24 2.86
CA TYR A 123 11.97 -7.52 2.88
C TYR A 123 11.42 -7.39 1.47
N LEU A 124 10.51 -8.27 1.08
CA LEU A 124 9.81 -8.12 -0.18
C LEU A 124 8.88 -6.91 -0.13
N THR A 125 9.18 -5.89 -0.93
CA THR A 125 8.39 -4.68 -1.10
C THR A 125 8.40 -4.32 -2.58
N LEU A 126 7.41 -3.53 -3.04
CA LEU A 126 7.40 -3.07 -4.43
C LEU A 126 8.70 -2.31 -4.79
N PRO A 127 9.22 -1.38 -3.98
CA PRO A 127 10.51 -0.74 -4.29
C PRO A 127 11.67 -1.73 -4.36
N ASN A 128 11.72 -2.74 -3.47
CA ASN A 128 12.79 -3.74 -3.50
C ASN A 128 12.72 -4.65 -4.72
N ILE A 129 11.54 -4.88 -5.30
CA ILE A 129 11.41 -5.57 -6.59
C ILE A 129 11.87 -4.64 -7.74
N LEU A 130 11.42 -3.38 -7.74
CA LEU A 130 11.78 -2.41 -8.77
C LEU A 130 13.28 -2.10 -8.81
N LYS A 131 13.97 -2.12 -7.66
CA LYS A 131 15.44 -1.94 -7.57
C LYS A 131 16.23 -2.97 -8.37
N GLU A 132 15.69 -4.17 -8.58
CA GLU A 132 16.33 -5.19 -9.43
C GLU A 132 16.34 -4.78 -10.92
N PHE A 133 15.38 -3.95 -11.35
CA PHE A 133 15.30 -3.40 -12.71
C PHE A 133 15.87 -1.98 -12.84
N ASN A 134 15.83 -1.20 -11.75
CA ASN A 134 16.36 0.16 -11.67
C ASN A 134 17.05 0.39 -10.32
N PRO A 135 18.38 0.19 -10.22
CA PRO A 135 19.14 0.44 -8.99
C PRO A 135 19.11 1.90 -8.50
N ASN A 136 18.76 2.85 -9.38
CA ASN A 136 18.67 4.29 -9.08
C ASN A 136 17.24 4.72 -8.69
N LEU A 137 16.35 3.77 -8.33
CA LEU A 137 15.01 4.08 -7.85
C LEU A 137 15.07 5.02 -6.63
N ARG A 138 14.16 5.99 -6.57
CA ARG A 138 14.09 6.97 -5.47
C ARG A 138 12.69 7.04 -4.86
N GLY A 139 12.54 7.81 -3.78
CA GLY A 139 11.26 8.12 -3.15
C GLY A 139 10.74 7.09 -2.14
N TYR A 140 11.37 5.91 -2.05
CA TYR A 140 11.04 4.90 -1.07
C TYR A 140 11.47 5.31 0.34
N SER A 141 10.71 4.91 1.35
CA SER A 141 11.02 5.14 2.75
C SER A 141 12.02 4.12 3.31
N THR A 142 12.76 4.49 4.34
CA THR A 142 13.71 3.62 5.06
C THR A 142 13.52 3.69 6.57
N GLY A 143 13.85 2.62 7.29
CA GLY A 143 13.78 2.53 8.74
C GLY A 143 12.40 2.83 9.34
N THR A 144 12.42 3.31 10.59
CA THR A 144 11.24 3.72 11.34
C THR A 144 11.11 5.24 11.35
N GLY A 145 9.89 5.78 11.19
CA GLY A 145 9.66 7.22 11.28
C GLY A 145 8.26 7.64 10.89
N GLU A 146 7.83 8.78 11.43
CA GLU A 146 6.55 9.41 11.11
C GLU A 146 6.54 9.99 9.69
N TRP A 147 5.36 10.29 9.14
CA TRP A 147 5.21 10.83 7.77
C TRP A 147 6.00 12.12 7.51
N LEU A 148 6.33 12.91 8.53
CA LEU A 148 7.13 14.15 8.43
C LEU A 148 8.64 13.93 8.44
N THR A 149 9.12 12.75 8.81
CA THR A 149 10.55 12.51 8.92
C THR A 149 11.21 12.42 7.55
N ARG A 150 12.52 12.74 7.48
CA ARG A 150 13.27 12.71 6.20
C ARG A 150 13.30 11.32 5.58
N ASN A 151 13.39 10.28 6.39
CA ASN A 151 13.39 8.88 5.93
C ASN A 151 12.02 8.37 5.45
N ALA A 152 10.94 9.14 5.63
CA ALA A 152 9.64 8.82 5.03
C ALA A 152 9.59 9.11 3.52
N GLN A 153 10.47 9.98 3.01
CA GLN A 153 10.54 10.35 1.59
C GLN A 153 9.14 10.70 1.02
N PHE A 154 8.63 9.94 0.05
CA PHE A 154 7.31 10.15 -0.56
C PHE A 154 6.24 9.17 -0.09
N ASN A 155 6.51 8.39 0.97
CA ASN A 155 5.46 7.73 1.74
C ASN A 155 4.86 8.74 2.72
N VAL A 156 3.76 9.38 2.33
CA VAL A 156 3.08 10.42 3.13
C VAL A 156 1.83 9.90 3.84
N ALA A 157 1.64 8.57 3.85
CA ALA A 157 0.53 7.92 4.53
C ALA A 157 0.46 8.32 6.01
N PHE A 158 -0.73 8.56 6.53
CA PHE A 158 -0.93 9.02 7.91
C PHE A 158 -1.78 8.00 8.67
N PRO A 159 -1.32 7.42 9.80
CA PRO A 159 -1.96 6.23 10.38
C PRO A 159 -3.47 6.29 10.59
N VAL A 160 -4.00 7.42 11.04
CA VAL A 160 -5.43 7.61 11.34
C VAL A 160 -6.22 8.23 10.18
N ALA A 161 -5.62 8.30 8.99
CA ALA A 161 -6.23 8.95 7.83
C ALA A 161 -7.50 8.24 7.37
N SER A 162 -8.50 9.04 7.02
CA SER A 162 -9.68 8.62 6.27
C SER A 162 -9.61 9.15 4.83
N ASP A 163 -10.58 8.79 3.99
CA ASP A 163 -10.73 9.37 2.65
C ASP A 163 -10.74 10.91 2.61
N GLU A 164 -11.11 11.59 3.70
CA GLU A 164 -11.07 13.04 3.87
C GLU A 164 -9.65 13.61 3.70
N ASP A 165 -8.64 12.84 4.10
CA ASP A 165 -7.23 13.23 4.04
C ASP A 165 -6.58 12.97 2.66
N ALA A 166 -7.25 12.23 1.77
CA ALA A 166 -6.67 11.80 0.49
C ALA A 166 -6.15 12.99 -0.35
N LEU A 167 -6.94 14.06 -0.44
CA LEU A 167 -6.53 15.28 -1.17
C LEU A 167 -5.36 16.00 -0.48
N LYS A 168 -5.36 16.02 0.87
CA LYS A 168 -4.26 16.62 1.63
C LYS A 168 -2.96 15.87 1.39
N GLN A 169 -2.99 14.53 1.44
CA GLN A 169 -1.82 13.71 1.15
C GLN A 169 -1.35 13.85 -0.30
N ALA A 170 -2.28 13.91 -1.27
CA ALA A 170 -1.95 14.19 -2.67
C ALA A 170 -1.25 15.55 -2.86
N ARG A 171 -1.65 16.58 -2.12
CA ARG A 171 -0.97 17.89 -2.13
C ARG A 171 0.43 17.80 -1.53
N ILE A 172 0.58 17.10 -0.41
CA ILE A 172 1.86 16.94 0.29
C ILE A 172 2.87 16.21 -0.61
N VAL A 173 2.49 15.07 -1.22
CA VAL A 173 3.41 14.30 -2.05
C VAL A 173 3.86 15.09 -3.29
N VAL A 174 2.95 15.80 -3.95
CA VAL A 174 3.28 16.69 -5.07
C VAL A 174 4.21 17.82 -4.64
N ALA A 175 3.95 18.46 -3.50
CA ALA A 175 4.80 19.52 -2.97
C ALA A 175 6.21 18.99 -2.65
N ARG A 176 6.32 17.82 -2.00
CA ARG A 176 7.60 17.19 -1.68
C ARG A 176 8.41 16.85 -2.92
N MET A 177 7.78 16.28 -3.95
CA MET A 177 8.46 15.98 -5.21
C MET A 177 8.96 17.26 -5.89
N ARG A 178 8.15 18.31 -5.95
CA ARG A 178 8.56 19.61 -6.52
C ARG A 178 9.70 20.30 -5.77
N SER A 179 9.76 20.11 -4.45
CA SER A 179 10.84 20.67 -3.62
C SER A 179 12.09 19.82 -3.59
N SER A 180 12.03 18.57 -4.08
CA SER A 180 13.17 17.66 -4.04
C SER A 180 14.13 18.02 -5.17
N PRO A 181 15.41 18.29 -4.88
CA PRO A 181 16.41 18.53 -5.92
C PRO A 181 16.71 17.27 -6.73
N ASP A 182 16.34 16.11 -6.21
CA ASP A 182 16.60 14.84 -6.87
C ASP A 182 15.53 14.55 -7.94
N ILE A 183 14.31 15.08 -7.83
CA ILE A 183 13.23 14.66 -8.75
C ILE A 183 13.10 15.61 -9.93
N ASP A 184 13.27 15.09 -11.14
CA ASP A 184 12.86 15.80 -12.35
C ASP A 184 11.37 15.56 -12.58
N MET A 185 10.57 16.56 -12.22
CA MET A 185 9.12 16.48 -12.33
C MET A 185 8.65 16.16 -13.75
N GLU A 186 9.30 16.68 -14.80
CA GLU A 186 8.81 16.55 -16.18
C GLU A 186 9.33 15.30 -16.87
N ARG A 187 10.51 14.82 -16.45
CA ARG A 187 11.15 13.68 -17.11
C ARG A 187 10.98 12.38 -16.35
N ASP A 188 11.00 12.37 -15.02
CA ASP A 188 11.01 11.12 -14.25
C ASP A 188 9.63 10.46 -14.24
N TRP A 189 9.61 9.13 -14.38
CA TRP A 189 8.38 8.35 -14.23
C TRP A 189 8.11 8.03 -12.77
N LYS A 190 6.91 8.38 -12.30
CA LYS A 190 6.47 8.17 -10.93
C LYS A 190 5.44 7.04 -10.85
N MET A 191 5.64 6.13 -9.91
CA MET A 191 4.62 5.15 -9.51
C MET A 191 4.08 5.52 -8.13
N LEU A 192 2.82 5.96 -8.08
CA LEU A 192 2.16 6.38 -6.85
C LEU A 192 1.11 5.34 -6.44
N THR A 193 1.19 4.81 -5.23
CA THR A 193 0.18 3.89 -4.69
C THR A 193 -0.79 4.63 -3.76
N VAL A 194 -2.09 4.45 -3.99
CA VAL A 194 -3.19 4.97 -3.17
C VAL A 194 -3.89 3.78 -2.52
N PHE A 195 -3.91 3.75 -1.19
CA PHE A 195 -4.68 2.76 -0.43
C PHE A 195 -5.24 3.40 0.84
N ILE A 196 -6.54 3.67 0.85
CA ILE A 196 -7.22 4.39 1.92
C ILE A 196 -8.67 3.92 2.03
N GLY A 197 -9.24 4.00 3.22
CA GLY A 197 -10.66 3.70 3.46
C GLY A 197 -10.91 2.65 4.54
N ALA A 198 -9.87 2.01 5.08
CA ALA A 198 -10.04 1.09 6.20
C ALA A 198 -10.63 1.82 7.41
N ASN A 199 -10.11 3.02 7.73
CA ASN A 199 -10.63 3.88 8.80
C ASN A 199 -12.04 4.42 8.50
N ASP A 200 -12.42 4.59 7.23
CA ASP A 200 -13.77 4.97 6.85
C ASP A 200 -14.77 3.90 7.31
N LEU A 201 -14.50 2.64 6.97
CA LEU A 201 -15.33 1.50 7.35
C LEU A 201 -15.25 1.26 8.86
N CYS A 202 -14.07 1.31 9.45
CA CYS A 202 -13.85 0.94 10.84
C CYS A 202 -14.25 2.01 11.87
N SER A 203 -14.25 3.30 11.51
CA SER A 203 -14.41 4.38 12.49
C SER A 203 -15.43 5.44 12.08
N ALA A 204 -15.52 5.80 10.79
CA ALA A 204 -16.30 6.97 10.38
C ALA A 204 -17.72 6.65 9.88
N SER A 205 -17.89 5.52 9.18
CA SER A 205 -19.14 5.17 8.47
C SER A 205 -20.34 4.99 9.40
N CYS A 206 -20.16 4.47 10.61
CA CYS A 206 -21.25 4.34 11.59
C CYS A 206 -21.57 5.66 12.32
N LEU A 207 -20.62 6.60 12.39
CA LEU A 207 -20.81 7.90 13.03
C LEU A 207 -21.45 8.92 12.09
N ASN A 208 -21.10 8.86 10.81
CA ASN A 208 -21.69 9.71 9.77
C ASN A 208 -21.85 8.93 8.44
N PRO A 209 -22.92 8.13 8.32
CA PRO A 209 -23.15 7.27 7.15
C PRO A 209 -23.29 8.01 5.81
N VAL A 210 -23.65 9.30 5.84
CA VAL A 210 -23.80 10.11 4.63
C VAL A 210 -22.44 10.58 4.12
N SER A 211 -21.63 11.18 4.99
CA SER A 211 -20.29 11.68 4.63
C SER A 211 -19.27 10.58 4.33
N TRP A 212 -19.53 9.36 4.80
CA TRP A 212 -18.77 8.14 4.49
C TRP A 212 -19.65 7.09 3.79
N SER A 213 -20.58 7.55 2.96
CA SER A 213 -21.25 6.68 1.99
C SER A 213 -20.27 6.26 0.88
N PRO A 214 -20.52 5.15 0.15
CA PRO A 214 -19.67 4.74 -0.97
C PRO A 214 -19.52 5.83 -2.05
N ALA A 215 -20.59 6.60 -2.29
CA ALA A 215 -20.56 7.72 -3.23
C ALA A 215 -19.71 8.89 -2.71
N ALA A 216 -19.78 9.21 -1.41
CA ALA A 216 -18.95 10.24 -0.80
C ALA A 216 -17.47 9.85 -0.84
N HIS A 217 -17.15 8.59 -0.53
CA HIS A 217 -15.80 8.03 -0.63
C HIS A 217 -15.22 8.17 -2.04
N ALA A 218 -15.94 7.69 -3.06
CA ALA A 218 -15.51 7.85 -4.45
C ALA A 218 -15.34 9.33 -4.85
N LYS A 219 -16.21 10.23 -4.37
CA LYS A 219 -16.08 11.68 -4.63
C LYS A 219 -14.82 12.27 -4.00
N LYS A 220 -14.45 11.87 -2.78
CA LYS A 220 -13.23 12.38 -2.11
C LYS A 220 -11.97 11.81 -2.75
N LEU A 221 -11.96 10.53 -3.10
CA LEU A 221 -10.90 9.93 -3.91
C LEU A 221 -10.75 10.64 -5.26
N ALA A 222 -11.86 10.94 -5.94
CA ALA A 222 -11.84 11.67 -7.20
C ALA A 222 -11.15 13.04 -7.06
N LYS A 223 -11.40 13.79 -5.97
CA LYS A 223 -10.69 15.06 -5.73
C LYS A 223 -9.18 14.88 -5.64
N ALA A 224 -8.72 13.83 -4.95
CA ALA A 224 -7.30 13.53 -4.80
C ALA A 224 -6.66 13.13 -6.15
N LEU A 225 -7.30 12.22 -6.87
CA LEU A 225 -6.84 11.73 -8.17
C LEU A 225 -6.89 12.82 -9.25
N ASP A 226 -7.91 13.67 -9.27
CA ASP A 226 -8.00 14.85 -10.14
C ASP A 226 -6.83 15.81 -9.89
N TYR A 227 -6.45 16.00 -8.63
CA TYR A 227 -5.29 16.81 -8.27
C TYR A 227 -3.99 16.18 -8.77
N LEU A 228 -3.79 14.87 -8.59
CA LEU A 228 -2.62 14.17 -9.11
C LEU A 228 -2.55 14.25 -10.65
N HIS A 229 -3.65 13.96 -11.33
CA HIS A 229 -3.77 14.05 -12.79
C HIS A 229 -3.40 15.45 -13.30
N LYS A 230 -3.85 16.51 -12.60
CA LYS A 230 -3.53 17.89 -12.97
C LYS A 230 -2.08 18.28 -12.71
N HIS A 231 -1.45 17.76 -11.65
CA HIS A 231 -0.20 18.30 -11.12
C HIS A 231 1.03 17.41 -11.28
N LEU A 232 0.87 16.16 -11.69
CA LEU A 232 1.95 15.22 -11.98
C LEU A 232 1.94 14.82 -13.47
N PRO A 233 3.00 15.13 -14.23
CA PRO A 233 3.24 14.47 -15.50
C PRO A 233 3.88 13.09 -15.27
N ARG A 234 3.93 12.25 -16.31
CA ARG A 234 4.64 10.95 -16.31
C ARG A 234 4.38 10.10 -15.06
N THR A 235 3.12 9.78 -14.78
CA THR A 235 2.73 9.11 -13.54
C THR A 235 1.76 7.97 -13.77
N ILE A 236 2.09 6.80 -13.23
CA ILE A 236 1.18 5.67 -13.08
C ILE A 236 0.69 5.62 -11.64
N VAL A 237 -0.63 5.70 -11.45
CA VAL A 237 -1.25 5.62 -10.12
C VAL A 237 -1.88 4.25 -9.92
N ASN A 238 -1.46 3.54 -8.89
CA ASN A 238 -2.07 2.30 -8.44
C ASN A 238 -3.13 2.62 -7.37
N LEU A 239 -4.41 2.52 -7.71
CA LEU A 239 -5.50 2.55 -6.73
C LEU A 239 -5.77 1.12 -6.25
N VAL A 240 -5.46 0.84 -5.00
CA VAL A 240 -5.77 -0.44 -4.37
C VAL A 240 -7.13 -0.31 -3.68
N PRO A 241 -8.13 -1.13 -4.05
CA PRO A 241 -9.45 -1.04 -3.44
C PRO A 241 -9.42 -1.26 -1.93
N VAL A 242 -10.34 -0.61 -1.21
CA VAL A 242 -10.43 -0.72 0.24
C VAL A 242 -10.48 -2.18 0.72
N LEU A 243 -9.81 -2.46 1.83
CA LEU A 243 -9.84 -3.78 2.46
C LEU A 243 -11.20 -4.04 3.09
N ASP A 244 -11.72 -5.25 2.91
CA ASP A 244 -12.84 -5.76 3.72
C ASP A 244 -12.38 -5.92 5.18
N VAL A 245 -12.75 -4.96 6.02
CA VAL A 245 -12.29 -4.89 7.42
C VAL A 245 -12.76 -6.08 8.26
N SER A 246 -13.68 -6.92 7.79
CA SER A 246 -14.03 -8.16 8.49
C SER A 246 -12.86 -9.14 8.61
N VAL A 247 -11.80 -8.98 7.80
CA VAL A 247 -10.56 -9.77 7.89
C VAL A 247 -10.01 -9.83 9.31
N SER A 248 -10.08 -8.73 10.07
CA SER A 248 -9.58 -8.66 11.44
C SER A 248 -10.26 -9.65 12.40
N ILE A 249 -11.48 -10.10 12.07
CA ILE A 249 -12.22 -11.09 12.85
C ILE A 249 -12.25 -12.49 12.21
N ARG A 250 -11.73 -12.60 10.98
CA ARG A 250 -11.56 -13.84 10.19
C ARG A 250 -10.12 -14.35 10.24
N VAL A 251 -9.47 -14.13 11.37
CA VAL A 251 -8.15 -14.66 11.73
C VAL A 251 -8.24 -15.30 13.11
N LEU A 252 -7.28 -16.16 13.45
CA LEU A 252 -7.15 -16.61 14.84
C LEU A 252 -6.82 -15.40 15.72
N ARG A 253 -7.71 -15.07 16.65
CA ARG A 253 -7.63 -13.89 17.51
C ARG A 253 -7.24 -14.23 18.95
N PRO A 254 -5.98 -13.97 19.35
CA PRO A 254 -5.57 -13.89 20.75
C PRO A 254 -6.43 -12.89 21.55
N MET A 255 -6.39 -13.00 22.88
CA MET A 255 -7.13 -12.10 23.79
C MET A 255 -6.83 -10.63 23.50
N MET A 256 -5.55 -10.28 23.26
CA MET A 256 -5.14 -8.90 22.96
C MET A 256 -5.84 -8.34 21.71
N CYS A 257 -5.93 -9.13 20.63
CA CYS A 257 -6.66 -8.71 19.44
C CYS A 257 -8.13 -8.42 19.73
N ARG A 258 -8.79 -9.20 20.61
CA ARG A 258 -10.19 -8.97 20.97
C ARG A 258 -10.37 -7.68 21.77
N LEU A 259 -9.43 -7.39 22.68
CA LEU A 259 -9.44 -6.18 23.51
C LEU A 259 -9.16 -4.91 22.68
N MET A 260 -8.22 -4.98 21.73
CA MET A 260 -7.82 -3.82 20.93
C MET A 260 -8.73 -3.56 19.73
N HIS A 261 -9.53 -4.54 19.28
CA HIS A 261 -10.35 -4.38 18.08
C HIS A 261 -11.30 -3.18 18.13
N SER A 262 -11.84 -2.85 19.30
CA SER A 262 -12.74 -1.69 19.45
C SER A 262 -12.03 -0.34 19.31
N LEU A 263 -10.72 -0.29 19.54
CA LEU A 263 -9.90 0.91 19.37
C LEU A 263 -9.65 1.22 17.90
N PHE A 264 -9.42 0.19 17.09
CA PHE A 264 -9.10 0.36 15.66
C PHE A 264 -10.31 0.20 14.73
N CYS A 265 -11.37 -0.47 15.20
CA CYS A 265 -12.57 -0.73 14.42
C CYS A 265 -13.85 -0.58 15.24
N THR A 266 -14.07 0.63 15.75
CA THR A 266 -15.22 0.98 16.60
C THR A 266 -16.57 0.66 15.95
N CYS A 267 -16.74 0.90 14.65
CA CYS A 267 -17.98 0.63 13.93
C CYS A 267 -18.36 -0.85 13.91
N PHE A 268 -17.39 -1.76 14.08
CA PHE A 268 -17.66 -3.19 14.22
C PHE A 268 -18.37 -3.53 15.53
N HIS A 269 -18.21 -2.69 16.56
CA HIS A 269 -18.78 -2.88 17.89
C HIS A 269 -19.89 -1.88 18.19
N HIS A 270 -20.43 -1.22 17.15
CA HIS A 270 -21.63 -0.41 17.30
C HIS A 270 -22.81 -1.31 17.73
N GLN A 271 -23.79 -0.77 18.46
CA GLN A 271 -24.90 -1.57 18.98
C GLN A 271 -26.09 -1.53 18.01
N GLY A 272 -26.18 -2.52 17.12
CA GLY A 272 -27.24 -2.67 16.12
C GLY A 272 -27.44 -4.10 15.60
N GLY A 273 -26.53 -5.04 15.87
CA GLY A 273 -26.66 -6.48 15.64
C GLY A 273 -26.31 -6.96 14.22
N ASN A 274 -26.19 -6.05 13.25
CA ASN A 274 -25.91 -6.35 11.84
C ASN A 274 -24.58 -5.76 11.32
N GLU A 275 -23.69 -5.32 12.22
CA GLU A 275 -22.46 -4.58 11.88
C GLU A 275 -21.58 -5.36 10.92
N LEU A 276 -21.44 -6.67 11.11
CA LEU A 276 -20.67 -7.52 10.20
C LEU A 276 -21.26 -7.52 8.78
N TYR A 277 -22.58 -7.67 8.64
CA TYR A 277 -23.23 -7.64 7.34
C TYR A 277 -23.06 -6.27 6.69
N ASP A 278 -23.28 -5.20 7.46
CA ASP A 278 -23.19 -3.83 6.98
C ASP A 278 -21.77 -3.47 6.53
N LEU A 279 -20.74 -3.84 7.29
CA LEU A 279 -19.34 -3.57 6.94
C LEU A 279 -18.89 -4.37 5.73
N VAL A 280 -19.26 -5.65 5.61
CA VAL A 280 -18.94 -6.47 4.42
C VAL A 280 -19.65 -5.90 3.19
N ARG A 281 -20.92 -5.51 3.32
CA ARG A 281 -21.68 -4.85 2.25
C ARG A 281 -21.05 -3.52 1.85
N MET A 282 -20.69 -2.67 2.81
CA MET A 282 -20.07 -1.37 2.57
C MET A 282 -18.71 -1.50 1.90
N ALA A 283 -17.88 -2.46 2.31
CA ALA A 283 -16.63 -2.78 1.63
C ALA A 283 -16.86 -3.11 0.15
N ARG A 284 -17.87 -3.93 -0.19
CA ARG A 284 -18.21 -4.22 -1.61
C ARG A 284 -18.65 -2.98 -2.36
N LEU A 285 -19.46 -2.12 -1.74
CA LEU A 285 -19.95 -0.90 -2.38
C LEU A 285 -18.83 0.12 -2.60
N TYR A 286 -17.91 0.27 -1.65
CA TYR A 286 -16.71 1.10 -1.80
C TYR A 286 -15.84 0.57 -2.94
N GLN A 287 -15.49 -0.72 -2.92
CA GLN A 287 -14.70 -1.38 -3.97
C GLN A 287 -15.33 -1.24 -5.35
N LYS A 288 -16.67 -1.26 -5.45
CA LYS A 288 -17.41 -1.02 -6.70
C LYS A 288 -17.33 0.44 -7.13
N ALA A 289 -17.45 1.38 -6.19
CA ALA A 289 -17.38 2.81 -6.47
C ALA A 289 -15.96 3.25 -6.90
N GLU A 290 -14.91 2.69 -6.29
CA GLU A 290 -13.52 2.88 -6.68
C GLU A 290 -13.25 2.38 -8.10
N VAL A 291 -13.74 1.19 -8.44
CA VAL A 291 -13.64 0.66 -9.82
C VAL A 291 -14.40 1.53 -10.80
N ALA A 292 -15.65 1.88 -10.51
CA ALA A 292 -16.44 2.72 -11.39
C ALA A 292 -15.80 4.11 -11.63
N LEU A 293 -15.13 4.67 -10.61
CA LEU A 293 -14.38 5.91 -10.73
C LEU A 293 -13.23 5.77 -11.73
N VAL A 294 -12.41 4.73 -11.61
CA VAL A 294 -11.24 4.54 -12.48
C VAL A 294 -11.65 4.11 -13.89
N GLU A 295 -12.56 3.15 -14.02
CA GLU A 295 -13.02 2.61 -15.31
C GLU A 295 -13.91 3.58 -16.10
N SER A 296 -14.28 4.72 -15.53
CA SER A 296 -14.97 5.80 -16.26
C SER A 296 -14.12 6.43 -17.38
N GLY A 297 -12.81 6.15 -17.43
CA GLY A 297 -11.87 6.75 -18.38
C GLY A 297 -11.43 8.16 -17.99
N ARG A 298 -11.86 8.67 -16.82
CA ARG A 298 -11.56 10.03 -16.32
C ARG A 298 -10.07 10.38 -16.29
N TYR A 299 -9.21 9.38 -16.12
CA TYR A 299 -7.76 9.56 -16.00
C TYR A 299 -6.95 9.00 -17.18
N ASP A 300 -7.62 8.53 -18.24
CA ASP A 300 -6.98 8.01 -19.46
C ASP A 300 -7.05 9.06 -20.59
N THR A 301 -6.90 10.33 -20.23
CA THR A 301 -7.02 11.47 -21.16
C THR A 301 -5.67 11.99 -21.68
N ARG A 302 -4.55 11.46 -21.15
CA ARG A 302 -3.19 11.82 -21.55
C ARG A 302 -2.36 10.57 -21.79
N GLU A 303 -1.33 10.70 -22.62
CA GLU A 303 -0.37 9.62 -22.86
C GLU A 303 0.55 9.35 -21.68
N ASP A 304 0.77 10.32 -20.80
CA ASP A 304 1.78 10.26 -19.74
C ASP A 304 1.19 10.04 -18.34
N PHE A 305 -0.11 9.77 -18.22
CA PHE A 305 -0.77 9.57 -16.94
C PHE A 305 -1.88 8.52 -17.05
N THR A 306 -2.00 7.67 -16.03
CA THR A 306 -3.16 6.77 -15.88
C THR A 306 -3.38 6.42 -14.42
N VAL A 307 -4.61 6.04 -14.07
CA VAL A 307 -4.94 5.42 -12.79
C VAL A 307 -5.41 4.00 -13.07
N LEU A 308 -4.90 3.04 -12.31
CA LEU A 308 -5.19 1.62 -12.48
C LEU A 308 -5.66 1.03 -11.17
N VAL A 309 -6.70 0.20 -11.25
CA VAL A 309 -7.14 -0.60 -10.10
C VAL A 309 -6.25 -1.83 -9.95
N GLN A 310 -5.76 -2.07 -8.74
CA GLN A 310 -5.01 -3.28 -8.38
C GLN A 310 -5.86 -4.11 -7.39
N PRO A 311 -6.70 -5.03 -7.88
CA PRO A 311 -7.81 -5.60 -7.11
C PRO A 311 -7.41 -6.65 -6.06
N PHE A 312 -6.12 -6.99 -5.89
CA PHE A 312 -5.71 -8.09 -5.02
C PHE A 312 -6.24 -8.04 -3.57
N MET A 313 -6.58 -6.86 -3.02
CA MET A 313 -7.21 -6.78 -1.69
C MET A 313 -8.58 -7.47 -1.63
N ARG A 314 -9.24 -7.65 -2.77
CA ARG A 314 -10.50 -8.41 -2.88
C ARG A 314 -10.33 -9.91 -2.61
N LEU A 315 -9.11 -10.44 -2.64
CA LEU A 315 -8.82 -11.81 -2.20
C LEU A 315 -9.24 -12.07 -0.75
N PHE A 316 -9.25 -11.02 0.07
CA PHE A 316 -9.53 -11.10 1.49
C PHE A 316 -11.00 -10.79 1.83
N ASN A 317 -11.83 -10.61 0.80
CA ASN A 317 -13.25 -10.36 0.92
C ASN A 317 -13.99 -11.51 1.63
N ALA A 318 -14.92 -11.19 2.52
CA ALA A 318 -15.87 -12.17 3.04
C ALA A 318 -16.93 -12.54 1.97
N PRO A 319 -17.49 -13.76 2.02
CA PRO A 319 -18.71 -14.07 1.30
C PRO A 319 -19.83 -13.06 1.64
N LEU A 320 -20.68 -12.75 0.67
CA LEU A 320 -21.87 -11.92 0.87
C LEU A 320 -23.11 -12.75 0.49
N PRO A 321 -24.04 -13.01 1.43
CA PRO A 321 -24.02 -12.61 2.84
C PRO A 321 -22.95 -13.35 3.67
N PRO A 322 -22.36 -12.72 4.70
CA PRO A 322 -21.46 -13.42 5.62
C PRO A 322 -22.24 -14.39 6.51
N THR A 323 -21.90 -15.68 6.44
CA THR A 323 -22.52 -16.74 7.24
C THR A 323 -21.57 -17.24 8.33
N ARG A 324 -22.09 -17.49 9.54
CA ARG A 324 -21.31 -18.11 10.62
C ARG A 324 -21.29 -19.65 10.47
N PRO A 325 -20.20 -20.34 10.85
CA PRO A 325 -18.93 -19.79 11.35
C PRO A 325 -18.13 -19.09 10.24
N LEU A 326 -17.45 -17.99 10.58
CA LEU A 326 -16.68 -17.24 9.59
C LEU A 326 -15.39 -18.00 9.24
N PRO A 327 -15.11 -18.27 7.96
CA PRO A 327 -13.89 -18.96 7.57
C PRO A 327 -12.68 -18.07 7.81
N LEU A 328 -11.59 -18.68 8.29
CA LEU A 328 -10.30 -18.00 8.38
C LEU A 328 -9.80 -17.68 6.98
N VAL A 329 -9.36 -16.44 6.75
CA VAL A 329 -8.94 -15.98 5.41
C VAL A 329 -7.42 -15.88 5.27
N ILE A 330 -6.72 -15.70 6.38
CA ILE A 330 -5.26 -15.60 6.38
C ILE A 330 -4.68 -16.14 7.69
N HIS A 331 -3.47 -16.71 7.62
CA HIS A 331 -2.76 -17.17 8.80
C HIS A 331 -2.35 -15.97 9.68
N GLN A 332 -2.48 -16.10 11.00
CA GLN A 332 -2.20 -15.04 11.99
C GLN A 332 -0.78 -14.46 11.94
N SER A 333 0.16 -15.10 11.23
CA SER A 333 1.53 -14.61 11.09
C SER A 333 1.69 -13.54 10.01
N TYR A 334 0.66 -13.28 9.21
CA TYR A 334 0.64 -12.17 8.24
C TYR A 334 0.09 -10.86 8.86
N ILE A 335 -0.37 -10.91 10.10
CA ILE A 335 -0.99 -9.80 10.82
C ILE A 335 -0.21 -9.55 12.12
N THR A 336 -0.14 -8.29 12.56
CA THR A 336 0.47 -7.90 13.84
C THR A 336 -0.38 -8.41 15.02
N HIS A 337 0.07 -8.11 16.23
CA HIS A 337 -0.58 -8.54 17.46
C HIS A 337 -1.88 -7.80 17.81
N ASP A 338 -2.25 -6.77 17.04
CA ASP A 338 -3.55 -6.09 17.13
C ASP A 338 -4.63 -6.72 16.23
N CYS A 339 -4.25 -7.66 15.34
CA CYS A 339 -5.10 -8.31 14.34
C CYS A 339 -5.73 -7.36 13.29
N PHE A 340 -5.18 -6.17 13.11
CA PHE A 340 -5.61 -5.16 12.15
C PHE A 340 -4.48 -4.82 11.15
N HIS A 341 -3.27 -4.51 11.64
CA HIS A 341 -2.14 -4.14 10.78
C HIS A 341 -1.39 -5.34 10.22
N PHE A 342 -0.71 -5.15 9.10
CA PHE A 342 0.09 -6.20 8.48
C PHE A 342 1.40 -6.41 9.25
N SER A 343 1.75 -7.67 9.53
CA SER A 343 3.13 -7.97 9.94
C SER A 343 4.07 -7.75 8.75
N GLN A 344 5.39 -7.77 8.97
CA GLN A 344 6.35 -7.66 7.87
C GLN A 344 6.12 -8.77 6.82
N LYS A 345 5.74 -9.99 7.24
CA LYS A 345 5.33 -11.06 6.32
C LYS A 345 4.04 -10.73 5.56
N GLY A 346 3.08 -10.04 6.20
CA GLY A 346 1.89 -9.48 5.56
C GLY A 346 2.24 -8.45 4.50
N HIS A 347 3.15 -7.53 4.82
CA HIS A 347 3.69 -6.56 3.86
C HIS A 347 4.34 -7.25 2.65
N ALA A 348 5.14 -8.30 2.88
CA ALA A 348 5.72 -9.10 1.81
C ALA A 348 4.65 -9.73 0.89
N LEU A 349 3.57 -10.26 1.47
CA LEU A 349 2.47 -10.84 0.70
C LEU A 349 1.74 -9.77 -0.13
N ALA A 350 1.42 -8.61 0.46
CA ALA A 350 0.77 -7.51 -0.24
C ALA A 350 1.65 -6.97 -1.40
N ALA A 351 2.97 -6.86 -1.20
CA ALA A 351 3.91 -6.46 -2.23
C ALA A 351 3.92 -7.46 -3.40
N ASN A 352 3.98 -8.76 -3.11
CA ASN A 352 3.94 -9.83 -4.10
C ASN A 352 2.64 -9.80 -4.93
N LEU A 353 1.50 -9.60 -4.27
CA LEU A 353 0.20 -9.53 -4.92
C LEU A 353 0.05 -8.27 -5.79
N LEU A 354 0.51 -7.11 -5.30
CA LEU A 354 0.56 -5.88 -6.09
C LEU A 354 1.43 -6.05 -7.34
N TRP A 355 2.63 -6.62 -7.19
CA TRP A 355 3.55 -6.88 -8.30
C TRP A 355 2.91 -7.77 -9.37
N ASN A 356 2.26 -8.86 -8.96
CA ASN A 356 1.57 -9.73 -9.89
C ASN A 356 0.45 -8.99 -10.63
N ASN A 357 -0.37 -8.21 -9.92
CA ASN A 357 -1.42 -7.41 -10.55
C ASN A 357 -0.85 -6.38 -11.54
N LEU A 358 0.30 -5.75 -11.29
CA LEU A 358 0.96 -4.84 -12.24
C LEU A 358 1.32 -5.53 -13.57
N LEU A 359 1.58 -6.84 -13.54
CA LEU A 359 1.94 -7.68 -14.67
C LEU A 359 0.79 -8.54 -15.21
N GLU A 360 -0.46 -8.21 -14.84
CA GLU A 360 -1.66 -8.86 -15.35
C GLU A 360 -2.55 -7.87 -16.12
N PRO A 361 -3.13 -8.27 -17.26
CA PRO A 361 -3.98 -7.38 -18.05
C PRO A 361 -5.19 -6.90 -17.27
N VAL A 362 -5.52 -5.62 -17.42
CA VAL A 362 -6.74 -5.00 -16.88
C VAL A 362 -7.95 -5.79 -17.39
N GLY A 363 -8.88 -6.10 -16.48
CA GLY A 363 -10.03 -6.98 -16.74
C GLY A 363 -9.77 -8.47 -16.50
N ASN A 364 -8.50 -8.88 -16.32
CA ASN A 364 -8.11 -10.25 -16.02
C ASN A 364 -6.96 -10.30 -14.99
N LYS A 365 -7.00 -9.39 -14.00
CA LYS A 365 -6.09 -9.38 -12.85
C LYS A 365 -6.58 -10.37 -11.80
N SER A 366 -5.65 -11.07 -11.16
CA SER A 366 -5.96 -12.08 -10.14
C SER A 366 -6.55 -11.43 -8.88
N ASP A 367 -7.75 -11.86 -8.48
CA ASP A 367 -8.43 -11.41 -7.26
C ASP A 367 -9.21 -12.52 -6.51
N ASN A 368 -9.04 -13.79 -6.92
CA ASN A 368 -9.74 -14.96 -6.37
C ASN A 368 -8.83 -16.20 -6.07
N VAL A 369 -7.51 -16.08 -6.15
CA VAL A 369 -6.55 -17.18 -5.92
C VAL A 369 -5.99 -17.15 -4.49
N PRO A 370 -5.96 -18.27 -3.74
CA PRO A 370 -5.46 -18.29 -2.36
C PRO A 370 -4.07 -17.64 -2.22
N PRO A 371 -3.94 -16.57 -1.41
CA PRO A 371 -2.72 -15.77 -1.38
C PRO A 371 -1.65 -16.47 -0.54
N VAL A 372 -0.65 -17.01 -1.24
CA VAL A 372 0.54 -17.62 -0.63
C VAL A 372 1.77 -16.86 -1.11
N LEU A 373 2.55 -16.33 -0.15
CA LEU A 373 3.75 -15.54 -0.43
C LEU A 373 4.70 -16.30 -1.36
N LEU A 374 5.09 -15.66 -2.47
CA LEU A 374 6.00 -16.19 -3.49
C LEU A 374 5.53 -17.48 -4.19
N ARG A 375 4.29 -17.95 -3.98
CA ARG A 375 3.73 -19.08 -4.75
C ARG A 375 3.60 -18.74 -6.23
N SER A 376 3.23 -17.49 -6.52
CA SER A 376 3.28 -16.91 -7.85
C SER A 376 4.07 -15.61 -7.81
N PHE A 377 5.00 -15.48 -8.75
CA PHE A 377 5.77 -14.27 -8.99
C PHE A 377 5.84 -14.07 -10.51
N ARG A 378 5.08 -13.10 -11.02
CA ARG A 378 5.00 -12.81 -12.46
C ARG A 378 6.28 -12.08 -12.90
N CYS A 379 6.67 -12.31 -14.14
CA CYS A 379 7.79 -11.64 -14.79
C CYS A 379 7.35 -11.05 -16.12
N PRO A 380 7.88 -9.89 -16.54
CA PRO A 380 7.70 -9.40 -17.89
C PRO A 380 8.16 -10.45 -18.91
N THR A 381 7.49 -10.51 -20.06
CA THR A 381 7.90 -11.37 -21.18
C THR A 381 8.15 -10.53 -22.43
N VAL A 382 8.78 -11.11 -23.44
CA VAL A 382 8.97 -10.42 -24.74
C VAL A 382 7.64 -10.10 -25.44
N GLN A 383 6.54 -10.80 -25.11
CA GLN A 383 5.21 -10.47 -25.62
C GLN A 383 4.46 -9.45 -24.74
N ALA A 384 4.82 -9.33 -23.46
CA ALA A 384 4.24 -8.36 -22.52
C ALA A 384 5.36 -7.68 -21.68
N PRO A 385 6.19 -6.83 -22.31
CA PRO A 385 7.32 -6.20 -21.64
C PRO A 385 6.92 -5.01 -20.75
N TYR A 386 5.71 -4.47 -20.94
CA TYR A 386 5.25 -3.27 -20.26
C TYR A 386 4.29 -3.59 -19.11
N LEU A 387 4.27 -2.71 -18.10
CA LEU A 387 3.25 -2.69 -17.06
C LEU A 387 1.86 -2.55 -17.72
N PHE A 388 0.90 -3.34 -17.25
CA PHE A 388 -0.41 -3.38 -17.87
C PHE A 388 -1.25 -2.15 -17.50
N THR A 389 -1.72 -1.47 -18.53
CA THR A 389 -2.65 -0.33 -18.48
C THR A 389 -3.96 -0.70 -19.17
N ALA A 390 -5.02 0.10 -18.98
CA ALA A 390 -6.31 -0.16 -19.66
C ALA A 390 -6.17 -0.24 -21.19
N ARG A 391 -5.28 0.56 -21.79
CA ARG A 391 -5.03 0.58 -23.23
C ARG A 391 -4.28 -0.65 -23.74
N ASN A 392 -3.07 -0.91 -23.21
CA ASN A 392 -2.25 -2.02 -23.71
C ASN A 392 -2.83 -3.41 -23.36
N SER A 393 -3.72 -3.49 -22.36
CA SER A 393 -4.45 -4.72 -22.02
C SER A 393 -5.41 -5.15 -23.13
N ARG A 394 -6.11 -4.20 -23.80
CA ARG A 394 -7.09 -4.52 -24.85
C ARG A 394 -6.46 -5.29 -26.01
N GLN A 395 -5.30 -4.83 -26.44
CA GLN A 395 -4.61 -5.45 -27.55
C GLN A 395 -3.93 -6.77 -27.12
N TYR A 396 -3.31 -6.82 -25.94
CA TYR A 396 -2.81 -8.08 -25.38
C TYR A 396 -3.90 -9.17 -25.27
N LEU A 397 -5.10 -8.83 -24.78
CA LEU A 397 -6.21 -9.79 -24.68
C LEU A 397 -6.71 -10.27 -26.05
N ARG A 398 -6.50 -9.49 -27.12
CA ARG A 398 -6.90 -9.85 -28.48
C ARG A 398 -5.83 -10.67 -29.21
N THR A 399 -4.55 -10.38 -28.99
CA THR A 399 -3.43 -10.89 -29.82
C THR A 399 -2.44 -11.76 -29.04
N GLY A 400 -2.49 -11.75 -27.71
CA GLY A 400 -1.47 -12.34 -26.84
C GLY A 400 -0.19 -11.49 -26.72
N LYS A 401 -0.17 -10.26 -27.25
CA LYS A 401 1.01 -9.38 -27.29
C LYS A 401 0.67 -7.89 -27.11
N GLN A 402 1.52 -7.15 -26.40
CA GLN A 402 1.41 -5.69 -26.24
C GLN A 402 2.02 -4.92 -27.44
N ASP A 403 1.49 -3.74 -27.73
CA ASP A 403 1.88 -2.89 -28.86
C ASP A 403 3.31 -2.38 -28.66
N GLY A 404 4.21 -2.64 -29.61
CA GLY A 404 5.64 -2.30 -29.50
C GLY A 404 6.51 -3.39 -28.87
N ALA A 405 5.94 -4.55 -28.52
CA ALA A 405 6.70 -5.65 -27.96
C ALA A 405 7.63 -6.36 -28.99
N ASP A 406 7.43 -6.16 -30.30
CA ASP A 406 8.37 -6.59 -31.34
C ASP A 406 9.71 -5.85 -31.26
N ASP A 407 9.69 -4.56 -30.90
CA ASP A 407 10.89 -3.74 -30.78
C ASP A 407 11.81 -4.29 -29.68
N VAL A 408 11.22 -4.74 -28.57
CA VAL A 408 11.96 -5.37 -27.45
C VAL A 408 12.60 -6.70 -27.85
N TYR A 409 11.97 -7.45 -28.75
CA TYR A 409 12.55 -8.69 -29.26
C TYR A 409 13.78 -8.41 -30.14
N LEU A 410 13.69 -7.40 -31.02
CA LEU A 410 14.79 -7.00 -31.90
C LEU A 410 15.96 -6.41 -31.11
N GLU A 411 15.70 -5.64 -30.04
CA GLU A 411 16.74 -5.13 -29.11
C GLU A 411 17.53 -6.26 -28.43
N ASN A 412 16.90 -7.41 -28.17
CA ASN A 412 17.46 -8.50 -27.38
C ASN A 412 18.01 -9.66 -28.22
N THR A 413 17.90 -9.61 -29.55
CA THR A 413 18.46 -10.64 -30.42
C THR A 413 19.92 -10.30 -30.71
N PRO A 414 20.89 -11.22 -30.47
CA PRO A 414 22.28 -10.96 -30.85
C PRO A 414 22.33 -10.66 -32.35
N GLN A 415 22.80 -9.48 -32.72
CA GLN A 415 23.12 -9.19 -34.11
C GLN A 415 24.22 -10.17 -34.52
N GLN A 416 23.86 -11.20 -35.30
CA GLN A 416 24.85 -11.99 -36.02
C GLN A 416 25.50 -11.05 -37.04
N ILE A 417 26.68 -10.53 -36.69
CA ILE A 417 27.60 -9.85 -37.61
C ILE A 417 28.89 -10.64 -37.61
#